data_AF-A0A2K1JPI2-F1
#
_entry.id   AF-A0A2K1JPI2-F1
#
_cell.length_a   1.000
_cell.length_b   1.000
_cell.length_c   1.000
_cell.angle_alpha   90.00
_cell.angle_beta   90.00
_cell.angle_gamma   90.00
#
_symmetry.space_group_name_H-M   'P 1'
#
loop_
_entity.id
_entity.type
_entity.pdbx_description
1 polymer ?
#
loop_
_entity_poly.entity_id
_entity_poly.type
_entity_poly.pdbx_seq_one_letter_code
_entity_poly.pdbx_strand_id
1 'polypeptide(L)' 'MILCQPCNEGKKHKEKFPIQGVQRAIQLLGLIYLDIYSPMQLRTYYGSTNFIIFFDGLFRYYHVYLIKYKAK' A
#
# COMPACT_ATOMS: atom_id res chain seq x y z
N MET A 1 -17.83 -31.54 19.70
CA MET A 1 -17.47 -30.40 20.55
C MET A 1 -17.85 -29.14 19.80
N ILE A 2 -18.91 -28.44 20.20
CA ILE A 2 -19.37 -27.21 19.54
C ILE A 2 -18.79 -26.04 20.33
N LEU A 3 -18.04 -25.17 19.66
CA LEU A 3 -17.49 -23.95 20.26
C LEU A 3 -18.63 -22.94 20.46
N CYS A 4 -18.64 -22.26 21.61
CA CYS A 4 -19.63 -21.24 21.91
C CYS A 4 -19.51 -20.05 20.93
N GLN A 5 -20.61 -19.35 20.65
CA GLN A 5 -20.59 -18.18 19.75
C GLN A 5 -19.50 -17.14 20.13
N PRO A 6 -19.34 -16.73 21.40
CA PRO A 6 -18.25 -15.82 21.78
C PRO A 6 -16.86 -16.45 21.65
N CYS A 7 -16.75 -17.78 21.76
CA CYS A 7 -15.51 -18.51 21.52
C CYS A 7 -15.08 -18.45 20.04
N ASN A 8 -16.05 -18.43 19.13
CA ASN A 8 -15.84 -18.38 17.68
C ASN A 8 -15.48 -16.96 17.22
N GLU A 9 -16.11 -15.95 17.82
CA GLU A 9 -15.82 -14.53 17.56
C GLU A 9 -14.48 -14.08 18.18
N GLY A 10 -14.16 -14.58 19.38
CA GLY A 10 -12.93 -14.24 20.10
C GLY A 10 -11.67 -14.95 19.58
N LYS A 11 -11.82 -16.12 18.95
CA LYS A 11 -10.71 -16.83 18.30
C LYS A 11 -10.68 -16.49 16.82
N LYS A 12 -10.02 -15.38 16.47
CA LYS A 12 -9.69 -15.09 15.08
C LYS A 12 -8.85 -16.23 14.51
N HIS A 13 -9.43 -17.01 13.62
CA HIS A 13 -8.71 -17.97 12.82
C HIS A 13 -8.06 -17.22 11.64
N LYS A 14 -6.93 -17.73 11.16
CA LYS A 14 -6.28 -17.16 9.96
C LYS A 14 -7.16 -17.46 8.76
N GLU A 15 -8.00 -16.51 8.37
CA GLU A 15 -8.74 -16.58 7.12
C GLU A 15 -7.77 -16.48 5.93
N LYS A 16 -8.11 -17.15 4.83
CA LYS A 16 -7.33 -17.02 3.59
C LYS A 16 -7.56 -15.62 3.04
N PHE A 17 -6.48 -14.96 2.63
CA PHE A 17 -6.60 -13.70 1.90
C PHE A 17 -7.39 -13.94 0.61
N PRO A 18 -8.39 -13.09 0.29
CA PRO A 18 -9.12 -13.20 -0.95
C PRO A 18 -8.15 -12.94 -2.12
N ILE A 19 -7.99 -13.95 -2.98
CA ILE A 19 -7.14 -13.86 -4.18
C ILE A 19 -7.93 -13.25 -5.36
N GLN A 20 -9.26 -13.19 -5.22
CA GLN A 20 -10.17 -12.60 -6.21
C GLN A 20 -9.88 -11.10 -6.32
N GLY A 21 -9.52 -10.65 -7.53
CA GLY A 21 -9.23 -9.24 -7.81
C GLY A 21 -7.74 -8.86 -7.77
N VAL A 22 -6.82 -9.80 -7.45
CA VAL A 22 -5.38 -9.57 -7.62
C VAL A 22 -5.06 -9.58 -9.11
N GLN A 23 -5.11 -8.42 -9.75
CA GLN A 23 -4.71 -8.26 -11.15
C GLN A 23 -3.21 -7.93 -11.23
N ARG A 24 -2.51 -8.69 -12.07
CA ARG A 24 -1.12 -8.39 -12.44
C ARG A 24 -1.14 -7.57 -13.72
N ALA A 25 -0.28 -6.55 -13.79
CA ALA A 25 -0.09 -5.80 -15.02
C ALA A 25 0.44 -6.72 -16.13
N ILE A 26 -0.13 -6.62 -17.33
CA ILE A 26 0.31 -7.34 -18.54
C ILE A 26 0.91 -6.40 -19.60
N GLN A 27 0.75 -5.09 -19.42
CA GLN A 27 1.24 -4.05 -20.31
C GLN A 27 1.97 -2.98 -19.49
N LEU A 28 3.00 -2.37 -20.09
CA LEU A 28 3.71 -1.23 -19.53
C LEU A 28 2.73 -0.12 -19.16
N LEU A 29 2.83 0.40 -17.93
CA LEU A 29 1.93 1.41 -17.35
C LEU A 29 0.44 0.99 -17.30
N GLY A 30 0.11 -0.28 -17.53
CA GLY A 30 -1.26 -0.78 -17.47
C GLY A 30 -1.84 -0.84 -16.05
N LEU A 31 -0.98 -0.90 -15.03
CA LEU A 31 -1.34 -0.75 -13.62
C LEU A 31 -0.21 -0.04 -12.88
N ILE A 32 -0.53 1.08 -12.25
CA ILE A 32 0.42 1.85 -11.44
C ILE A 32 -0.07 1.85 -9.99
N TYR A 33 0.75 1.33 -9.10
CA TYR A 33 0.52 1.44 -7.66
C TYR A 33 1.03 2.80 -7.19
N LEU A 34 0.21 3.50 -6.42
CA LEU A 34 0.53 4.80 -5.85
C LEU A 34 0.52 4.68 -4.33
N ASP A 35 1.56 5.22 -3.69
CA ASP A 35 1.58 5.35 -2.24
C ASP A 35 2.19 6.69 -1.82
N ILE A 36 1.79 7.17 -0.64
CA ILE A 36 2.31 8.38 -0.02
C ILE A 36 2.97 7.99 1.30
N TYR A 37 4.28 8.21 1.37
CA TYR A 37 5.00 8.09 2.62
C TYR A 37 4.95 9.42 3.39
N SER A 38 4.57 9.35 4.66
CA SER A 38 4.22 10.50 5.49
C SER A 38 4.80 10.35 6.90
N PRO A 39 5.11 11.47 7.57
CA PRO A 39 6.29 12.29 7.30
C PRO A 39 7.58 11.62 7.76
N MET A 40 8.62 11.69 6.94
CA MET A 40 9.99 11.37 7.36
C MET A 40 10.40 12.29 8.51
N GLN A 41 11.12 11.72 9.48
CA GLN A 41 11.74 12.48 10.57
C GLN A 41 12.74 13.51 10.04
N LEU A 42 13.40 13.19 8.92
CA LEU A 42 14.36 14.05 8.25
C LEU A 42 13.70 14.82 7.12
N ARG A 43 14.07 16.10 7.00
CA ARG A 43 13.72 16.93 5.86
C ARG A 43 14.77 16.76 4.78
N THR A 44 14.31 16.69 3.54
CA THR A 44 15.19 16.87 2.38
C THR A 44 15.79 18.27 2.37
N TYR A 45 16.84 18.49 1.57
CA TYR A 45 17.51 19.79 1.44
C TYR A 45 16.53 20.95 1.17
N TYR A 46 15.48 20.71 0.37
CA TYR A 46 14.46 21.70 0.02
C TYR A 46 13.25 21.74 0.97
N GLY A 47 13.31 21.01 2.10
CA GLY A 47 12.32 21.08 3.18
C GLY A 47 11.11 20.14 3.03
N SER A 48 11.09 19.26 2.04
CA SER A 48 10.03 18.23 1.92
C SER A 48 10.24 17.13 2.96
N THR A 49 9.16 16.72 3.64
CA THR A 49 9.13 15.60 4.61
C THR A 49 8.36 14.40 4.09
N ASN A 50 7.63 14.54 3.00
CA ASN A 50 6.80 13.49 2.45
C ASN A 50 7.25 13.20 1.01
N PHE A 51 6.92 12.02 0.53
CA PHE A 51 7.10 11.68 -0.87
C PHE A 51 6.00 10.77 -1.38
N ILE A 52 5.76 10.85 -2.67
CA ILE A 52 4.84 10.00 -3.41
C ILE A 52 5.68 9.00 -4.18
N ILE A 53 5.35 7.71 -4.11
CA ILE A 53 5.97 6.70 -4.98
C ILE A 53 4.94 6.15 -5.94
N PHE A 54 5.31 6.14 -7.22
CA PHE A 54 4.63 5.43 -8.30
C PHE A 54 5.39 4.15 -8.57
N PHE A 55 4.72 3.01 -8.63
CA PHE A 55 5.30 1.71 -8.99
C PHE A 55 4.56 1.13 -10.20
N ASP A 56 5.28 0.86 -11.28
CA ASP A 56 4.75 0.10 -12.41
C ASP A 56 4.62 -1.38 -12.05
N GLY A 57 3.40 -1.91 -12.19
CA GLY A 57 3.07 -3.29 -11.79
C GLY A 57 3.66 -4.38 -12.69
N LEU A 58 4.29 -4.03 -13.83
CA LEU A 58 4.88 -4.98 -14.76
C LEU A 58 6.41 -5.08 -14.57
N PHE A 59 7.10 -3.95 -14.61
CA PHE A 59 8.57 -3.86 -14.62
C PHE A 59 9.20 -3.56 -13.25
N ARG A 60 8.41 -3.35 -12.20
CA ARG A 60 8.88 -2.84 -10.89
C ARG A 60 9.67 -1.53 -11.00
N TYR A 61 9.48 -0.79 -12.10
CA TYR A 61 10.00 0.55 -12.25
C TYR A 61 9.27 1.46 -11.27
N TYR A 62 10.01 2.32 -10.58
CA TYR A 62 9.42 3.26 -9.62
C TYR A 62 9.90 4.68 -9.83
N HIS A 63 9.01 5.62 -9.54
CA HIS A 63 9.32 7.04 -9.61
C HIS A 63 8.87 7.72 -8.32
N VAL A 64 9.74 8.58 -7.78
CA VAL A 64 9.54 9.23 -6.48
C VAL A 64 9.44 10.73 -6.67
N TYR A 65 8.38 11.33 -6.13
CA TYR A 65 8.20 12.77 -6.08
C TYR A 65 8.22 13.26 -4.64
N LEU A 66 9.08 14.22 -4.34
CA LEU A 66 9.12 14.89 -3.04
C LEU A 66 7.97 15.90 -2.94
N ILE A 67 7.22 15.87 -1.85
CA ILE A 67 6.12 16.82 -1.60
C ILE A 67 6.27 17.49 -0.24
N LYS A 68 5.93 18.77 -0.18
CA LYS A 68 5.92 19.54 1.07
C LYS A 68 4.64 19.36 1.86
N TYR A 69 3.51 19.31 1.15
CA TYR A 69 2.18 19.26 1.75
C TYR A 69 1.36 18.16 1.08
N LYS A 70 0.67 17.36 1.89
CA LYS A 70 -0.39 16.49 1.41
C LYS A 70 -1.64 17.35 1.17
N ALA A 71 -2.31 17.17 0.03
CA ALA A 71 -3.60 17.79 -0.19
C ALA A 71 -4.62 17.30 0.85
N LYS A 72 -5.50 18.18 1.29
CA LYS A 72 -6.61 17.85 2.21
C LYS A 72 -7.70 17.09 1.49
#